data_AF-A0A6V7UD93-F1
#
_entry.id   AF-A0A6V7UD93-F1
#
_cell.length_a   1.000
_cell.length_b   1.000
_cell.length_c   1.000
_cell.angle_alpha   90.00
_cell.angle_beta   90.00
_cell.angle_gamma   90.00
#
_symmetry.space_group_name_H-M   'P 1'
#
loop_
_entity.id
_entity.type
_entity.pdbx_description
1 polymer ?
#
loop_
_entity_poly.entity_id
_entity_poly.type
_entity_poly.pdbx_seq_one_letter_code
_entity_poly.pdbx_strand_id
1 'polypeptide(L)'
;MIILRCWLEKIFNYVFEYVYFNEIVFNPELINLLFDNDKTIPLQFNIQECCLLTENNTLEDISKFVLNHLIISESLTFNYKQADITEENINILFKILTNGGQRLPKVCFNSFNSVDLARLYDLIIQYITTSDCSKMVPIIILNYIFPSNFKFNKRSENLEFGKFSSGFYVKYQIANIYNPKVKFSFCNEEWIDNGIIRIHVRIMKEEF
;
A
#
# COMPACT_ATOMS: atom_id res chain seq x y z
N MET A 1 -32.90 6.79 -6.76
CA MET A 1 -31.49 6.89 -7.21
C MET A 1 -30.98 8.32 -7.26
N ILE A 2 -31.68 9.27 -7.94
CA ILE A 2 -31.30 10.69 -8.00
C ILE A 2 -31.14 11.32 -6.60
N ILE A 3 -32.07 11.03 -5.68
CA ILE A 3 -32.02 11.54 -4.30
C ILE A 3 -30.75 11.08 -3.57
N LEU A 4 -30.43 9.77 -3.61
CA LEU A 4 -29.20 9.21 -3.03
C LEU A 4 -27.96 9.89 -3.61
N ARG A 5 -27.91 10.09 -4.93
CA ARG A 5 -26.81 10.79 -5.60
C ARG A 5 -26.67 12.23 -5.11
N CYS A 6 -27.77 12.99 -5.01
CA CYS A 6 -27.72 14.38 -4.51
C CYS A 6 -27.22 14.47 -3.06
N TRP A 7 -27.55 13.49 -2.21
CA TRP A 7 -27.00 13.42 -0.86
C TRP A 7 -25.51 13.08 -0.87
N LEU A 8 -25.10 12.10 -1.67
CA LEU A 8 -23.70 11.71 -1.82
C LEU A 8 -22.84 12.84 -2.38
N GLU A 9 -23.31 13.61 -3.37
CA GLU A 9 -22.61 14.79 -3.89
C GLU A 9 -22.32 15.83 -2.80
N LYS A 10 -23.25 16.03 -1.86
CA LYS A 10 -23.01 16.91 -0.71
C LYS A 10 -21.96 16.32 0.24
N ILE A 11 -22.02 15.02 0.49
CA ILE A 11 -21.12 14.29 1.38
C ILE A 11 -19.68 14.26 0.80
N PHE A 12 -19.53 14.16 -0.52
CA PHE A 12 -18.22 14.02 -1.18
C PHE A 12 -17.43 15.33 -1.29
N ASN A 13 -18.09 16.47 -1.06
CA ASN A 13 -17.42 17.76 -0.89
C ASN A 13 -16.74 17.91 0.49
N TYR A 14 -16.92 16.95 1.40
CA TYR A 14 -16.19 16.90 2.65
C TYR A 14 -14.93 16.05 2.54
N VAL A 15 -13.97 16.35 3.40
CA VAL A 15 -12.80 15.50 3.64
C VAL A 15 -13.10 14.66 4.88
N PHE A 16 -13.00 13.34 4.73
CA PHE A 16 -13.13 12.41 5.84
C PHE A 16 -11.76 12.17 6.45
N GLU A 17 -11.64 12.36 7.77
CA GLU A 17 -10.40 12.05 8.49
C GLU A 17 -10.09 10.55 8.40
N TYR A 18 -11.08 9.70 8.62
CA TYR A 18 -10.91 8.26 8.62
C TYR A 18 -12.11 7.55 8.00
N VAL A 19 -11.85 6.58 7.11
CA VAL A 19 -12.87 5.69 6.55
C VAL A 19 -12.42 4.24 6.65
N TYR A 20 -13.28 3.40 7.22
CA TYR A 20 -13.07 1.96 7.36
C TYR A 20 -14.09 1.20 6.53
N PHE A 21 -13.63 0.51 5.49
CA PHE A 21 -14.46 -0.35 4.64
C PHE A 21 -14.39 -1.77 5.20
N ASN A 22 -15.40 -2.14 6.00
CA ASN A 22 -15.54 -3.47 6.59
C ASN A 22 -16.50 -4.34 5.78
N GLU A 23 -16.05 -5.48 5.26
CA GLU A 23 -16.92 -6.48 4.60
C GLU A 23 -17.80 -5.90 3.46
N ILE A 24 -17.36 -4.80 2.83
CA ILE A 24 -18.14 -4.11 1.80
C ILE A 24 -18.04 -4.88 0.49
N VAL A 25 -19.17 -5.36 -0.03
CA VAL A 25 -19.21 -5.92 -1.39
C VAL A 25 -19.16 -4.78 -2.39
N PHE A 26 -18.04 -4.65 -3.10
CA PHE A 26 -17.87 -3.70 -4.21
C PHE A 26 -18.68 -4.17 -5.40
N ASN A 27 -19.94 -3.73 -5.49
CA ASN A 27 -20.78 -3.98 -6.65
C ASN A 27 -20.40 -3.01 -7.79
N PRO A 28 -19.85 -3.49 -8.92
CA PRO A 28 -19.40 -2.63 -10.01
C PRO A 28 -20.54 -1.82 -10.65
N GLU A 29 -21.76 -2.37 -10.72
CA GLU A 29 -22.92 -1.65 -11.23
C GLU A 29 -23.24 -0.45 -10.34
N LEU A 30 -23.21 -0.65 -9.01
CA LEU A 30 -23.44 0.44 -8.05
C LEU A 30 -22.33 1.49 -8.11
N ILE A 31 -21.07 1.08 -8.25
CA ILE A 31 -19.95 2.02 -8.42
C ILE A 31 -20.16 2.85 -9.69
N ASN A 32 -20.41 2.20 -10.83
CA ASN A 32 -20.66 2.91 -12.09
C ASN A 32 -21.84 3.89 -11.98
N LEU A 33 -22.92 3.46 -11.30
CA LEU A 33 -24.14 4.25 -11.11
C LEU A 33 -23.90 5.52 -10.27
N LEU A 34 -23.05 5.41 -9.25
CA LEU A 34 -22.75 6.45 -8.29
C LEU A 34 -21.62 7.38 -8.76
N PHE A 35 -20.58 6.84 -9.39
CA PHE A 35 -19.33 7.56 -9.69
C PHE A 35 -19.14 7.90 -11.16
N ASP A 36 -19.53 7.02 -12.08
CA ASP A 36 -19.15 7.10 -13.51
C ASP A 36 -20.27 7.59 -14.43
N ASN A 37 -21.39 8.00 -13.85
CA ASN A 37 -22.61 8.27 -14.59
C ASN A 37 -22.60 9.67 -15.26
N ASP A 38 -22.43 9.71 -16.60
CA ASP A 38 -22.62 10.80 -17.60
C ASP A 38 -22.21 12.24 -17.22
N LYS A 39 -21.31 12.43 -16.25
CA LYS A 39 -20.76 13.74 -15.88
C LYS A 39 -19.30 13.84 -16.27
N THR A 40 -18.88 15.03 -16.67
CA THR A 40 -17.50 15.37 -17.07
C THR A 40 -16.48 15.20 -15.94
N ILE A 41 -16.92 15.16 -14.68
CA ILE A 41 -16.06 14.97 -13.50
C ILE A 41 -16.64 13.81 -12.68
N PRO A 42 -15.92 12.68 -12.58
CA PRO A 42 -16.35 11.57 -11.74
C PRO A 42 -16.34 12.01 -10.28
N LEU A 43 -17.31 11.51 -9.51
CA LEU A 43 -17.34 11.74 -8.07
C LEU A 43 -16.15 11.04 -7.42
N GLN A 44 -15.55 11.68 -6.40
CA GLN A 44 -14.41 11.12 -5.67
C GLN A 44 -14.58 11.36 -4.17
N PHE A 45 -14.14 10.40 -3.36
CA PHE A 45 -14.08 10.56 -1.92
C PHE A 45 -12.74 11.16 -1.51
N ASN A 46 -12.78 12.28 -0.80
CA ASN A 46 -11.60 12.86 -0.18
C ASN A 46 -11.45 12.27 1.21
N ILE A 47 -10.38 11.50 1.42
CA ILE A 47 -10.12 10.76 2.64
C ILE A 47 -8.69 11.04 3.08
N GLN A 48 -8.46 11.22 4.37
CA GLN A 48 -7.12 11.34 4.92
C GLN A 48 -6.53 9.95 5.14
N GLU A 49 -7.21 9.11 5.93
CA GLU A 49 -6.84 7.71 6.15
C GLU A 49 -7.94 6.74 5.73
N CYS A 50 -7.60 5.79 4.86
CA CYS A 50 -8.51 4.76 4.38
C CYS A 50 -8.01 3.39 4.82
N CYS A 51 -8.89 2.57 5.37
CA CYS A 51 -8.60 1.19 5.71
C CYS A 51 -9.61 0.26 5.05
N LEU A 52 -9.10 -0.74 4.35
CA LEU A 52 -9.85 -1.71 3.57
C LEU A 52 -9.68 -3.10 4.19
N LEU A 53 -10.77 -3.71 4.63
CA LEU A 53 -10.78 -5.11 5.01
C LEU A 53 -11.26 -5.93 3.81
N THR A 54 -10.36 -6.72 3.22
CA THR A 54 -10.61 -7.41 1.95
C THR A 54 -11.29 -8.76 2.21
N GLU A 55 -12.52 -8.74 2.70
CA GLU A 55 -13.33 -9.95 2.84
C GLU A 55 -14.31 -10.06 1.67
N ASN A 56 -14.32 -11.21 1.00
CA ASN A 56 -15.31 -11.57 -0.04
C ASN A 56 -15.30 -10.74 -1.34
N ASN A 57 -14.29 -9.89 -1.58
CA ASN A 57 -14.19 -9.10 -2.81
C ASN A 57 -12.98 -9.51 -3.63
N THR A 58 -13.09 -9.35 -4.96
CA THR A 58 -11.90 -9.41 -5.80
C THR A 58 -11.03 -8.20 -5.51
N LEU A 59 -9.72 -8.41 -5.37
CA LEU A 59 -8.78 -7.31 -5.19
C LEU A 59 -8.73 -6.40 -6.42
N GLU A 60 -9.14 -6.91 -7.58
CA GLU A 60 -9.23 -6.14 -8.82
C GLU A 60 -10.27 -5.01 -8.70
N ASP A 61 -11.47 -5.31 -8.20
CA ASP A 61 -12.52 -4.31 -8.02
C ASP A 61 -12.12 -3.28 -6.97
N ILE A 62 -11.50 -3.72 -5.87
CA ILE A 62 -10.95 -2.84 -4.84
C ILE A 62 -9.89 -1.91 -5.44
N SER A 63 -8.97 -2.45 -6.24
CA SER A 63 -7.90 -1.69 -6.89
C SER A 63 -8.46 -0.62 -7.83
N LYS A 64 -9.44 -0.99 -8.66
CA LYS A 64 -10.15 -0.02 -9.54
C LYS A 64 -10.81 1.07 -8.72
N PHE A 65 -11.52 0.70 -7.64
CA PHE A 65 -12.21 1.66 -6.79
C PHE A 65 -11.24 2.65 -6.12
N VAL A 66 -10.20 2.13 -5.48
CA VAL A 66 -9.15 2.93 -4.82
C VAL A 66 -8.50 3.87 -5.80
N LEU A 67 -8.08 3.36 -6.96
CA LEU A 67 -7.34 4.18 -7.90
C LEU A 67 -8.23 5.24 -8.55
N ASN A 68 -9.50 4.95 -8.87
CA ASN A 68 -10.33 5.86 -9.67
C ASN A 68 -11.24 6.79 -8.84
N HIS A 69 -11.68 6.34 -7.66
CA HIS A 69 -12.74 7.02 -6.90
C HIS A 69 -12.31 7.50 -5.51
N LEU A 70 -11.10 7.17 -5.05
CA LEU A 70 -10.56 7.69 -3.80
C LEU A 70 -9.43 8.69 -4.04
N ILE A 71 -9.48 9.80 -3.32
CA ILE A 71 -8.36 10.73 -3.12
C ILE A 71 -7.92 10.52 -1.67
N ILE A 72 -6.69 10.02 -1.49
CA ILE A 72 -6.14 9.70 -0.17
C ILE A 72 -4.99 10.64 0.13
N SER A 73 -5.12 11.49 1.16
CA SER A 73 -4.09 12.49 1.47
C SER A 73 -3.00 11.99 2.41
N GLU A 74 -3.23 10.93 3.20
CA GLU A 74 -2.22 10.41 4.13
C GLU A 74 -1.92 8.93 3.93
N SER A 75 -2.88 8.02 4.15
CA SER A 75 -2.56 6.60 4.09
C SER A 75 -3.70 5.69 3.66
N LEU A 76 -3.33 4.63 2.94
CA LEU A 76 -4.18 3.51 2.56
C LEU A 76 -3.68 2.25 3.27
N THR A 77 -4.56 1.59 4.01
CA THR A 77 -4.24 0.35 4.71
C THR A 77 -5.09 -0.79 4.17
N PHE A 78 -4.45 -1.89 3.77
CA PHE A 78 -5.11 -3.14 3.46
C PHE A 78 -4.95 -4.10 4.64
N ASN A 79 -6.06 -4.53 5.21
CA ASN A 79 -6.11 -5.59 6.21
C ASN A 79 -6.57 -6.87 5.53
N TYR A 80 -5.73 -7.89 5.58
CA TYR A 80 -6.02 -9.22 5.05
C TYR A 80 -6.37 -10.19 6.16
N LYS A 81 -7.43 -10.96 5.96
CA LYS A 81 -7.62 -12.22 6.69
C LYS A 81 -6.78 -13.32 6.01
N GLN A 82 -6.45 -14.35 6.79
CA GLN A 82 -5.36 -15.31 6.53
C GLN A 82 -5.49 -16.13 5.22
N ALA A 83 -6.67 -16.13 4.56
CA ALA A 83 -6.98 -17.00 3.42
C ALA A 83 -6.99 -16.30 2.04
N ASP A 84 -6.72 -15.00 1.96
CA ASP A 84 -7.19 -14.20 0.81
C ASP A 84 -6.09 -13.73 -0.16
N ILE A 85 -4.84 -14.15 -0.03
CA ILE A 85 -3.76 -13.68 -0.91
C ILE A 85 -3.34 -14.77 -1.91
N THR A 86 -3.84 -14.64 -3.14
CA THR A 86 -3.38 -15.42 -4.30
C THR A 86 -2.21 -14.72 -5.00
N GLU A 87 -1.53 -15.43 -5.91
CA GLU A 87 -0.50 -14.82 -6.78
C GLU A 87 -1.03 -13.64 -7.60
N GLU A 88 -2.25 -13.77 -8.12
CA GLU A 88 -2.93 -12.69 -8.82
C GLU A 88 -3.12 -11.46 -7.92
N ASN A 89 -3.51 -11.67 -6.66
CA ASN A 89 -3.68 -10.59 -5.71
C ASN A 89 -2.34 -9.88 -5.41
N ILE A 90 -1.23 -10.63 -5.28
CA ILE A 90 0.10 -10.02 -5.11
C ILE A 90 0.46 -9.11 -6.29
N ASN A 91 0.17 -9.55 -7.52
CA ASN A 91 0.43 -8.74 -8.71
C ASN A 91 -0.41 -7.44 -8.74
N ILE A 92 -1.67 -7.51 -8.31
CA ILE A 92 -2.54 -6.32 -8.19
C ILE A 92 -1.99 -5.36 -7.12
N LEU A 93 -1.59 -5.87 -5.94
CA LEU A 93 -0.98 -5.05 -4.89
C LEU A 93 0.30 -4.38 -5.37
N PHE A 94 1.16 -5.14 -6.04
CA PHE A 94 2.39 -4.64 -6.60
C PHE A 94 2.14 -3.55 -7.66
N LYS A 95 1.08 -3.69 -8.47
CA LYS A 95 0.67 -2.67 -9.44
C LYS A 95 0.21 -1.37 -8.75
N ILE A 96 -0.52 -1.47 -7.63
CA ILE A 96 -0.90 -0.31 -6.81
C ILE A 96 0.36 0.40 -6.31
N LEU A 97 1.35 -0.35 -5.79
CA LEU A 97 2.57 0.24 -5.26
C LEU A 97 3.43 0.91 -6.33
N THR A 98 3.52 0.33 -7.52
CA THR A 98 4.39 0.83 -8.60
C THR A 98 3.78 1.98 -9.41
N ASN A 99 2.45 2.13 -9.40
CA ASN A 99 1.76 3.18 -10.16
C ASN A 99 0.99 4.19 -9.31
N GLY A 100 0.84 3.92 -8.00
CA GLY A 100 0.00 4.72 -7.11
C GLY A 100 0.66 5.98 -6.56
N GLY A 101 1.96 6.24 -6.81
CA GLY A 101 2.72 7.28 -6.13
C GLY A 101 2.24 8.73 -6.34
N GLN A 102 1.43 9.00 -7.36
CA GLN A 102 0.79 10.31 -7.55
C GLN A 102 -0.47 10.49 -6.68
N ARG A 103 -1.08 9.40 -6.22
CA ARG A 103 -2.38 9.37 -5.52
C ARG A 103 -2.31 8.85 -4.10
N LEU A 104 -1.29 8.04 -3.79
CA LEU A 104 -1.15 7.32 -2.54
C LEU A 104 0.17 7.72 -1.88
N PRO A 105 0.14 8.55 -0.82
CA PRO A 105 1.34 8.96 -0.10
C PRO A 105 1.94 7.84 0.73
N LYS A 106 1.10 6.95 1.26
CA LYS A 106 1.51 5.81 2.07
C LYS A 106 0.57 4.64 1.85
N VAL A 107 1.14 3.45 1.69
CA VAL A 107 0.38 2.20 1.64
C VAL A 107 0.89 1.25 2.71
N CYS A 108 -0.03 0.70 3.51
CA CYS A 108 0.23 -0.26 4.55
C CYS A 108 -0.48 -1.58 4.24
N PHE A 109 0.21 -2.69 4.40
CA PHE A 109 -0.37 -4.02 4.30
C PHE A 109 -0.24 -4.72 5.63
N ASN A 110 -1.36 -5.12 6.21
CA ASN A 110 -1.43 -5.90 7.43
C ASN A 110 -1.94 -7.29 7.04
N SER A 111 -1.09 -8.31 7.16
CA SER A 111 -1.47 -9.70 6.90
C SER A 111 -1.00 -10.61 8.02
N PHE A 112 -1.83 -11.60 8.33
CA PHE A 112 -1.43 -12.70 9.23
C PHE A 112 -0.68 -13.82 8.49
N ASN A 113 -0.64 -13.80 7.15
CA ASN A 113 0.11 -14.76 6.33
C ASN A 113 1.43 -14.13 5.82
N SER A 114 2.54 -14.78 6.17
CA SER A 114 3.90 -14.29 5.90
C SER A 114 4.41 -14.53 4.50
N VAL A 115 3.99 -15.61 3.85
CA VAL A 115 4.62 -16.08 2.60
C VAL A 115 4.35 -15.07 1.48
N ASP A 116 3.14 -14.53 1.45
CA ASP A 116 2.70 -13.65 0.38
C ASP A 116 3.29 -12.24 0.49
N LEU A 117 3.39 -11.70 1.70
CA LEU A 117 4.04 -10.40 1.91
C LEU A 117 5.56 -10.47 1.75
N ALA A 118 6.19 -11.61 2.03
CA ALA A 118 7.59 -11.84 1.68
C ALA A 118 7.80 -11.81 0.16
N ARG A 119 6.90 -12.43 -0.61
CA ARG A 119 6.94 -12.35 -2.09
C ARG A 119 6.72 -10.93 -2.60
N LEU A 120 5.79 -10.17 -2.02
CA LEU A 120 5.59 -8.76 -2.37
C LEU A 120 6.84 -7.92 -2.08
N TYR A 121 7.51 -8.16 -0.96
CA TYR A 121 8.77 -7.54 -0.61
C TYR A 121 9.89 -7.85 -1.63
N ASP A 122 10.03 -9.11 -2.04
CA ASP A 122 11.00 -9.50 -3.06
C ASP A 122 10.73 -8.79 -4.40
N LEU A 123 9.47 -8.67 -4.81
CA LEU A 123 9.07 -7.91 -6.01
C LEU A 123 9.40 -6.43 -5.89
N ILE A 124 9.20 -5.82 -4.72
CA ILE A 124 9.59 -4.42 -4.46
C ILE A 124 11.10 -4.24 -4.63
N ILE A 125 11.91 -5.10 -4.02
CA ILE A 125 13.38 -5.04 -4.15
C ILE A 125 13.78 -5.23 -5.61
N GLN A 126 13.25 -6.25 -6.28
CA GLN A 126 13.54 -6.52 -7.68
C GLN A 126 13.26 -5.28 -8.52
N TYR A 127 12.07 -4.70 -8.41
CA TYR A 127 11.65 -3.52 -9.17
C TYR A 127 12.57 -2.32 -8.95
N ILE A 128 12.92 -2.01 -7.70
CA ILE A 128 13.88 -0.94 -7.37
C ILE A 128 15.22 -1.16 -8.09
N THR A 129 15.63 -2.42 -8.23
CA THR A 129 16.91 -2.78 -8.87
C THR A 129 16.82 -3.00 -10.37
N THR A 130 15.64 -3.00 -10.99
CA THR A 130 15.45 -3.34 -12.41
C THR A 130 14.49 -2.43 -13.18
N SER A 131 13.93 -1.37 -12.58
CA SER A 131 12.91 -0.53 -13.23
C SER A 131 12.95 0.92 -12.75
N ASP A 132 12.30 1.82 -13.50
CA ASP A 132 12.06 3.21 -13.08
C ASP A 132 11.00 3.24 -11.98
N CYS A 133 11.31 3.88 -10.85
CA CYS A 133 10.42 3.98 -9.70
C CYS A 133 9.78 5.37 -9.54
N SER A 134 9.81 6.23 -10.57
CA SER A 134 9.26 7.59 -10.54
C SER A 134 7.77 7.67 -10.13
N LYS A 135 7.00 6.60 -10.38
CA LYS A 135 5.56 6.48 -10.05
C LYS A 135 5.27 5.66 -8.80
N MET A 136 6.30 5.18 -8.12
CA MET A 136 6.15 4.29 -6.97
C MET A 136 5.63 5.06 -5.74
N VAL A 137 4.83 4.39 -4.93
CA VAL A 137 4.36 4.90 -3.63
C VAL A 137 5.57 5.24 -2.75
N PRO A 138 5.62 6.44 -2.13
CA PRO A 138 6.81 6.89 -1.44
C PRO A 138 7.02 6.24 -0.07
N ILE A 139 5.96 5.75 0.58
CA ILE A 139 6.04 5.03 1.86
C ILE A 139 5.24 3.73 1.78
N ILE A 140 5.93 2.61 1.97
CA ILE A 140 5.31 1.28 1.98
C ILE A 140 5.59 0.64 3.34
N ILE A 141 4.56 0.10 3.98
CA ILE A 141 4.67 -0.66 5.22
C ILE A 141 4.11 -2.06 5.01
N LEU A 142 4.90 -3.07 5.34
CA LEU A 142 4.49 -4.48 5.37
C LEU A 142 4.53 -4.97 6.81
N ASN A 143 3.38 -5.35 7.38
CA ASN A 143 3.28 -5.94 8.70
C ASN A 143 2.85 -7.41 8.54
N TYR A 144 3.70 -8.36 8.98
CA TYR A 144 3.38 -9.79 8.96
C TYR A 144 4.13 -10.59 10.03
N ILE A 145 3.72 -11.84 10.24
CA ILE A 145 4.25 -12.72 11.30
C ILE A 145 5.17 -13.78 10.68
N PHE A 146 6.51 -13.68 10.83
CA PHE A 146 7.42 -14.78 10.49
C PHE A 146 8.84 -14.60 11.06
N PRO A 147 9.61 -15.68 11.27
CA PRO A 147 11.06 -15.57 11.46
C PRO A 147 11.74 -15.09 10.17
N SER A 148 12.48 -14.00 10.24
CA SER A 148 13.15 -13.46 9.07
C SER A 148 14.46 -14.18 8.76
N ASN A 149 14.50 -14.94 7.66
CA ASN A 149 15.77 -15.19 6.97
C ASN A 149 15.98 -14.07 5.95
N PHE A 150 16.11 -12.82 6.42
CA PHE A 150 16.33 -11.68 5.54
C PHE A 150 17.61 -11.88 4.75
N LYS A 151 17.48 -12.07 3.44
CA LYS A 151 18.61 -12.01 2.52
C LYS A 151 18.77 -10.57 2.09
N PHE A 152 19.86 -9.94 2.50
CA PHE A 152 20.19 -8.60 2.02
C PHE A 152 20.48 -8.64 0.52
N ASN A 153 20.03 -7.61 -0.19
CA ASN A 153 20.43 -7.41 -1.57
C ASN A 153 21.94 -7.08 -1.59
N LYS A 154 22.69 -7.59 -2.58
CA LYS A 154 24.13 -7.28 -2.73
C LYS A 154 24.42 -5.78 -2.91
N ARG A 155 23.41 -5.00 -3.30
CA ARG A 155 23.46 -3.54 -3.46
C ARG A 155 23.00 -2.77 -2.22
N SER A 156 22.79 -3.45 -1.10
CA SER A 156 22.44 -2.80 0.16
C SER A 156 23.65 -2.00 0.66
N GLU A 157 23.41 -0.73 0.95
CA GLU A 157 24.40 0.22 1.48
C GLU A 157 23.96 0.71 2.86
N ASN A 158 24.88 1.31 3.62
CA ASN A 158 24.58 1.96 4.91
C ASN A 158 23.85 1.03 5.91
N LEU A 159 24.31 -0.21 6.05
CA LEU A 159 23.72 -1.16 7.00
C LEU A 159 23.91 -0.66 8.44
N GLU A 160 22.80 -0.55 9.16
CA GLU A 160 22.76 -0.21 10.58
C GLU A 160 21.94 -1.26 11.32
N PHE A 161 22.45 -1.72 12.46
CA PHE A 161 21.77 -2.66 13.34
C PHE A 161 21.47 -1.96 14.66
N GLY A 162 20.30 -2.21 15.22
CA GLY A 162 19.95 -1.68 16.53
C GLY A 162 18.97 -2.55 17.28
N LYS A 163 18.70 -2.14 18.52
CA LYS A 163 17.75 -2.77 19.43
C LYS A 163 16.78 -1.72 19.95
N PHE A 164 15.57 -2.15 20.24
CA PHE A 164 14.57 -1.38 20.96
C PHE A 164 13.96 -2.26 22.05
N SER A 165 13.08 -1.68 22.87
CA SER A 165 12.57 -2.34 24.09
C SER A 165 11.97 -3.73 23.87
N SER A 166 11.39 -3.98 22.69
CA SER A 166 10.68 -5.22 22.35
C SER A 166 11.24 -5.95 21.13
N GLY A 167 12.45 -5.60 20.66
CA GLY A 167 12.94 -6.15 19.40
C GLY A 167 14.30 -5.66 18.93
N PHE A 168 14.60 -6.00 17.68
CA PHE A 168 15.76 -5.52 16.96
C PHE A 168 15.36 -4.98 15.60
N TYR A 169 16.20 -4.12 15.03
CA TYR A 169 15.98 -3.60 13.69
C TYR A 169 17.26 -3.68 12.86
N VAL A 170 17.05 -3.75 11.55
CA VAL A 170 18.09 -3.55 10.55
C VAL A 170 17.63 -2.48 9.57
N LYS A 171 18.44 -1.44 9.40
CA LYS A 171 18.24 -0.41 8.38
C LYS A 171 19.30 -0.55 7.31
N TYR A 172 18.92 -0.26 6.08
CA TYR A 172 19.84 -0.22 4.95
C TYR A 172 19.23 0.60 3.82
N GLN A 173 20.02 0.92 2.81
CA GLN A 173 19.59 1.66 1.63
C GLN A 173 19.83 0.88 0.35
N ILE A 174 18.98 1.08 -0.65
CA ILE A 174 19.18 0.60 -2.02
C ILE A 174 19.00 1.79 -2.97
N ALA A 175 19.98 2.05 -3.82
CA ALA A 175 19.86 3.02 -4.91
C ALA A 175 19.09 2.42 -6.10
N ASN A 176 18.17 3.19 -6.69
CA ASN A 176 17.48 2.77 -7.90
C ASN A 176 18.47 2.62 -9.06
N ILE A 177 18.28 1.58 -9.89
CA ILE A 177 19.20 1.33 -11.01
C ILE A 177 19.07 2.36 -12.13
N TYR A 178 17.85 2.87 -12.39
CA TYR A 178 17.58 3.84 -13.46
C TYR A 178 17.97 5.26 -13.05
N ASN A 179 17.83 5.60 -11.77
CA ASN A 179 18.21 6.89 -11.21
C ASN A 179 18.90 6.72 -9.84
N PRO A 180 20.24 6.60 -9.79
CA PRO A 180 20.99 6.40 -8.56
C PRO A 180 20.83 7.49 -7.49
N LYS A 181 20.34 8.69 -7.87
CA LYS A 181 20.01 9.77 -6.92
C LYS A 181 18.75 9.46 -6.10
N VAL A 182 17.86 8.62 -6.62
CA VAL A 182 16.69 8.14 -5.87
C VAL A 182 17.11 6.92 -5.06
N LYS A 183 17.17 7.10 -3.74
CA LYS A 183 17.50 6.03 -2.80
C LYS A 183 16.26 5.56 -2.06
N PHE A 184 16.26 4.30 -1.67
CA PHE A 184 15.20 3.67 -0.90
C PHE A 184 15.78 3.29 0.45
N SER A 185 15.20 3.81 1.53
CA SER A 185 15.53 3.42 2.89
C SER A 185 14.63 2.26 3.30
N PHE A 186 15.24 1.18 3.76
CA PHE A 186 14.57 0.04 4.36
C PHE A 186 14.81 0.03 5.87
N CYS A 187 13.78 -0.31 6.63
CA CYS A 187 13.88 -0.60 8.07
C CYS A 187 13.06 -1.85 8.36
N ASN A 188 13.75 -2.94 8.68
CA ASN A 188 13.14 -4.20 9.06
C ASN A 188 13.20 -4.30 10.58
N GLU A 189 12.04 -4.33 11.23
CA GLU A 189 11.89 -4.47 12.68
C GLU A 189 11.37 -5.87 12.98
N GLU A 190 11.98 -6.56 13.94
CA GLU A 190 11.53 -7.88 14.40
C GLU A 190 11.25 -7.84 15.90
N TRP A 191 10.03 -8.22 16.30
CA TRP A 191 9.61 -8.28 17.70
C TRP A 191 9.91 -9.63 18.33
N ILE A 192 10.53 -9.61 19.52
CA ILE A 192 10.99 -10.80 20.26
C ILE A 192 9.83 -11.74 20.61
N ASP A 193 8.68 -11.18 20.99
CA ASP A 193 7.62 -11.96 21.61
C ASP A 193 6.71 -12.69 20.61
N ASN A 194 6.60 -12.18 19.38
CA ASN A 194 5.59 -12.65 18.41
C ASN A 194 6.16 -13.00 17.03
N GLY A 195 7.46 -12.81 16.79
CA GLY A 195 8.05 -12.98 15.46
C GLY A 195 7.40 -12.08 14.40
N ILE A 196 6.76 -10.98 14.83
CA ILE A 196 6.20 -10.01 13.90
C ILE A 196 7.35 -9.23 13.30
N ILE A 197 7.32 -9.19 11.98
CA ILE A 197 8.18 -8.37 11.16
C ILE A 197 7.38 -7.17 10.69
N ARG A 198 7.95 -5.98 10.89
CA ARG A 198 7.51 -4.77 10.20
C ARG A 198 8.61 -4.31 9.24
N ILE A 199 8.27 -4.17 7.98
CA ILE A 199 9.16 -3.61 6.96
C ILE A 199 8.66 -2.23 6.57
N HIS A 200 9.50 -1.22 6.74
CA HIS A 200 9.29 0.10 6.20
C HIS A 200 10.18 0.31 4.99
N VAL A 201 9.57 0.70 3.87
CA VAL A 201 10.28 1.17 2.68
C VAL A 201 9.93 2.63 2.45
N ARG A 202 10.94 3.48 2.32
CA ARG A 202 10.77 4.92 2.10
C ARG A 202 11.61 5.40 0.93
N ILE A 203 11.01 6.11 -0.01
CA ILE A 203 11.73 6.85 -1.05
C ILE A 203 12.38 8.08 -0.41
N MET A 204 13.69 8.18 -0.57
CA MET A 204 14.51 9.32 -0.18
C MET A 204 14.72 10.16 -1.45
N LYS A 205 14.10 11.33 -1.51
CA LYS A 205 14.42 12.33 -2.53
C LYS A 205 15.56 13.20 -2.01
N GLU A 206 16.59 13.42 -2.82
CA GLU A 206 17.54 14.49 -2.53
C GLU A 206 16.78 15.81 -2.54
N GLU A 207 16.78 16.52 -1.42
CA GLU A 207 16.34 17.92 -1.38
C GLU A 207 17.36 18.71 -2.22
N PHE A 208 16.90 19.24 -3.36
CA PHE A 208 17.69 20.09 -4.26
C PHE A 208 17.60 21.56 -3.82
#